data_AF-A0A8C1GNV9-F1
#
_entry.id   AF-A0A8C1GNV9-F1
#
_cell.length_a   1.000
_cell.length_b   1.000
_cell.length_c   1.000
_cell.angle_alpha   90.00
_cell.angle_beta   90.00
_cell.angle_gamma   90.00
#
_symmetry.space_group_name_H-M   'P 1'
#
loop_
_entity.id
_entity.type
_entity.pdbx_description
1 polymer ?
#
loop_
_entity_poly.entity_id
_entity_poly.type
_entity_poly.pdbx_seq_one_letter_code
_entity_poly.pdbx_strand_id
1 'polypeptide(L)'
;MVNFAYAYLLLFCLYLSIIPLWLRYVSIFVFIAAVFQKASAVTHYTIPEEMDEGTVVANLVSDLGLDLKSLSKRKIRLDVVANKKYLDVNKDTGELYILERIDRENLCPIKSVTTCLSPRALWHC
;
A
#
# COMPACT_ATOMS: atom_id res chain seq x y z
N MET A 1 -9.45 10.27 -2.35
CA MET A 1 -10.02 9.89 -1.03
C MET A 1 -10.13 11.05 -0.01
N VAL A 2 -9.21 12.03 0.01
CA VAL A 2 -9.17 13.09 1.04
C VAL A 2 -10.42 13.99 1.07
N ASN A 3 -11.00 14.32 -0.09
CA ASN A 3 -12.21 15.17 -0.15
C ASN A 3 -13.47 14.52 0.44
N PHE A 4 -13.60 13.20 0.35
CA PHE A 4 -14.74 12.48 0.93
C PHE A 4 -14.67 12.46 2.47
N ALA A 5 -13.47 12.36 3.04
CA ALA A 5 -13.28 12.38 4.49
C ALA A 5 -13.67 13.73 5.11
N TYR A 6 -13.38 14.85 4.44
CA TYR A 6 -13.74 16.19 4.90
C TYR A 6 -15.25 16.40 4.97
N ALA A 7 -16.00 15.97 3.96
CA ALA A 7 -17.47 16.07 3.96
C ALA A 7 -18.11 15.25 5.08
N TYR A 8 -17.62 14.03 5.33
CA TYR A 8 -18.06 13.19 6.45
C TYR A 8 -17.73 13.81 7.82
N LEU A 9 -16.57 14.45 7.95
CA LEU A 9 -16.17 15.16 9.18
C LEU A 9 -17.07 16.36 9.47
N LEU A 10 -17.44 17.15 8.46
CA LEU A 10 -18.35 18.29 8.61
C LEU A 10 -19.76 17.85 9.03
N LEU A 11 -20.30 16.81 8.39
CA LEU A 11 -21.60 16.22 8.76
C LEU A 11 -21.57 15.64 10.19
N PHE A 12 -20.48 14.97 10.57
CA PHE A 12 -20.32 14.42 11.91
C PHE A 12 -20.22 15.52 12.99
N CYS A 13 -19.54 16.63 12.70
CA CYS A 13 -19.48 17.81 13.58
C CYS A 13 -20.86 18.44 13.79
N LEU A 14 -21.63 18.63 12.72
CA LEU A 14 -23.00 19.17 12.81
C LEU A 14 -23.91 18.22 13.61
N TYR A 15 -23.77 16.91 13.42
CA TYR A 15 -24.50 15.89 14.18
C TYR A 15 -24.15 15.94 15.68
N LEU A 16 -22.87 16.09 16.03
CA LEU A 16 -22.40 16.26 17.41
C LEU A 16 -22.95 17.51 18.10
N SER A 17 -23.20 18.59 17.35
CA SER A 17 -23.83 19.82 17.88
C SER A 17 -25.27 19.60 18.35
N ILE A 18 -25.97 18.61 17.78
CA ILE A 18 -27.40 18.33 18.03
C ILE A 18 -27.58 17.32 19.18
N ILE A 19 -26.60 16.46 19.43
CA ILE A 19 -26.69 15.37 20.43
C ILE A 19 -26.36 15.87 21.84
N PRO A 20 -27.08 15.42 22.89
CA PRO A 20 -26.77 15.74 24.28
C PRO A 20 -25.42 15.17 24.72
N LEU A 21 -24.73 15.89 25.63
CA LEU A 21 -23.33 15.64 26.04
C LEU A 21 -23.01 14.16 26.38
N TRP A 22 -23.94 13.44 27.00
CA TRP A 22 -23.80 12.05 27.42
C TRP A 22 -23.68 11.05 26.25
N LEU A 23 -24.35 11.32 25.12
CA LEU A 23 -24.34 10.46 23.93
C LEU A 23 -23.19 10.79 22.96
N ARG A 24 -22.51 11.93 23.15
CA ARG A 24 -21.40 12.36 22.28
C ARG A 24 -20.21 11.40 22.33
N TYR A 25 -19.88 10.88 23.51
CA TYR A 25 -18.74 9.98 23.68
C TYR A 25 -18.89 8.69 22.88
N VAL A 26 -20.09 8.08 22.94
CA VAL A 26 -20.42 6.86 22.18
C VAL A 26 -20.34 7.13 20.67
N SER A 27 -20.89 8.26 20.22
CA SER A 27 -20.85 8.65 18.80
C SER A 27 -19.43 8.85 18.28
N ILE A 28 -18.53 9.45 19.08
CA ILE A 28 -17.12 9.65 18.71
C ILE A 28 -16.39 8.31 18.60
N PHE A 29 -16.59 7.42 19.57
CA PHE A 29 -15.97 6.10 19.54
C PHE A 29 -16.38 5.29 18.31
N VAL A 30 -17.67 5.27 17.99
CA VAL A 30 -18.20 4.58 16.80
C VAL A 30 -17.65 5.18 15.51
N PHE A 31 -17.56 6.51 15.42
CA PHE A 31 -17.02 7.18 14.25
C PHE A 31 -15.53 6.89 14.04
N ILE A 32 -14.72 6.95 15.10
CA ILE A 32 -13.29 6.59 15.03
C ILE A 32 -13.13 5.14 14.58
N ALA A 33 -13.89 4.21 15.16
CA ALA A 33 -13.85 2.80 14.76
C ALA A 33 -14.20 2.60 13.28
N ALA A 34 -15.22 3.30 12.77
CA ALA A 34 -15.63 3.22 11.37
C ALA A 34 -14.56 3.76 10.40
N VAL A 35 -13.87 4.84 10.76
CA VAL A 35 -12.80 5.42 9.93
C VAL A 35 -11.57 4.51 9.90
N PHE A 36 -11.21 3.90 11.03
CA PHE A 36 -10.06 2.97 11.10
C PHE A 36 -10.20 1.77 10.16
N GLN A 37 -11.41 1.22 10.01
CA GLN A 37 -11.68 0.11 9.09
C GLN A 37 -11.43 0.46 7.61
N LYS A 38 -11.46 1.76 7.26
CA LYS A 38 -11.24 2.23 5.88
C LYS A 38 -9.79 2.57 5.56
N ALA A 39 -8.89 2.54 6.56
CA ALA A 39 -7.51 2.99 6.41
C ALA A 39 -6.51 1.90 5.97
N SER A 40 -6.94 0.63 5.89
CA SER A 40 -6.10 -0.47 5.41
C SER A 40 -6.29 -0.67 3.91
N ALA A 41 -5.24 -0.37 3.13
CA ALA A 41 -5.15 -0.74 1.72
C ALA A 41 -3.86 -1.54 1.53
N VAL A 42 -3.99 -2.83 1.23
CA VAL A 42 -2.87 -3.70 0.84
C VAL A 42 -3.01 -3.96 -0.66
N THR A 43 -2.03 -3.52 -1.44
CA THR A 43 -1.95 -3.73 -2.89
C THR A 43 -0.93 -4.81 -3.19
N HIS A 44 -1.33 -5.85 -3.93
CA HIS A 44 -0.44 -6.92 -4.37
C HIS A 44 -0.06 -6.71 -5.83
N TYR A 45 1.24 -6.74 -6.13
CA TYR A 45 1.78 -6.67 -7.48
C TYR A 45 2.46 -8.01 -7.81
N THR A 46 2.20 -8.53 -9.01
CA THR A 46 2.89 -9.69 -9.58
C THR A 46 3.86 -9.19 -10.63
N ILE A 47 5.16 -9.42 -10.41
CA ILE A 47 6.23 -8.96 -11.29
C ILE A 47 6.83 -10.21 -11.95
N PRO A 48 6.86 -10.29 -13.29
CA PRO A 48 7.49 -11.42 -13.97
C PRO A 48 9.00 -11.43 -13.73
N GLU A 49 9.58 -12.63 -13.74
CA GLU A 49 11.03 -12.81 -13.70
C GLU A 49 11.70 -12.24 -14.96
N GLU A 50 13.00 -11.93 -14.86
CA GLU A 50 13.83 -11.51 -16.00
C GLU A 50 13.43 -10.21 -16.71
N MET A 51 12.70 -9.32 -16.04
CA MET A 51 12.47 -7.97 -16.57
C MET A 51 13.76 -7.15 -16.61
N ASP A 52 13.88 -6.33 -17.66
CA ASP A 52 15.02 -5.46 -17.87
C ASP A 52 15.08 -4.34 -16.81
N GLU A 53 16.31 -3.95 -16.46
CA GLU A 53 16.56 -2.83 -15.55
C GLU A 53 15.97 -1.52 -16.11
N GLY A 54 15.36 -0.73 -15.23
CA GLY A 54 14.67 0.50 -15.60
C GLY A 54 13.24 0.32 -16.11
N THR A 55 12.75 -0.91 -16.25
CA THR A 55 11.35 -1.16 -16.63
C THR A 55 10.39 -0.66 -15.55
N VAL A 56 9.37 0.09 -15.96
CA VAL A 56 8.31 0.56 -15.06
C VAL A 56 7.33 -0.56 -14.79
N VAL A 57 7.14 -0.87 -13.50
CA VAL A 57 6.25 -1.93 -13.02
C VAL A 57 4.84 -1.38 -12.75
N ALA A 58 4.76 -0.24 -12.06
CA ALA A 58 3.47 0.33 -11.64
C ALA A 58 3.56 1.84 -11.36
N ASN A 59 2.43 2.52 -11.49
CA ASN A 59 2.29 3.94 -11.13
C ASN A 59 1.59 4.06 -9.76
N LEU A 60 2.38 4.28 -8.69
CA LEU A 60 1.86 4.30 -7.32
C LEU A 60 0.93 5.49 -7.05
N VAL A 61 1.09 6.60 -7.80
CA VAL A 61 0.26 7.80 -7.68
C VAL A 61 -1.18 7.46 -8.07
N SER A 62 -1.32 6.83 -9.24
CA SER A 62 -2.61 6.46 -9.81
C SER A 62 -3.25 5.32 -9.03
N ASP A 63 -2.49 4.29 -8.70
CA ASP A 63 -2.99 3.09 -8.01
C ASP A 63 -3.47 3.40 -6.58
N LEU A 64 -2.76 4.26 -5.86
CA LEU A 64 -3.12 4.65 -4.49
C LEU A 64 -4.08 5.84 -4.44
N GLY A 65 -4.39 6.47 -5.59
CA GLY A 65 -5.20 7.68 -5.66
C GLY A 65 -4.60 8.85 -4.85
N LEU A 66 -3.28 8.95 -4.85
CA LEU A 66 -2.48 9.95 -4.14
C LEU A 66 -1.95 11.00 -5.13
N ASP A 67 -1.52 12.14 -4.61
CA ASP A 67 -0.80 13.16 -5.39
C ASP A 67 0.72 12.98 -5.21
N LEU A 68 1.54 13.40 -6.18
CA LEU A 68 3.01 13.30 -6.14
C LEU A 68 3.59 13.91 -4.87
N LYS A 69 3.09 15.08 -4.48
CA LYS A 69 3.49 15.77 -3.24
C LYS A 69 3.15 14.95 -1.99
N SER A 70 2.02 14.25 -2.01
CA SER A 70 1.60 13.40 -0.91
C SER A 70 2.40 12.09 -0.85
N LEU A 71 2.81 11.57 -2.02
CA LEU A 71 3.65 10.39 -2.13
C LEU A 71 5.08 10.68 -1.65
N SER A 72 5.67 11.82 -2.04
CA SER A 72 6.99 12.27 -1.55
C SER A 72 7.01 12.54 -0.03
N LYS A 73 5.90 13.06 0.54
CA LYS A 73 5.75 13.19 1.99
C LYS A 73 5.66 11.84 2.72
N ARG A 74 5.18 10.79 2.06
CA ARG A 74 5.10 9.44 2.62
C ARG A 74 6.45 8.77 2.44
N LYS A 75 7.06 8.30 3.54
CA LYS A 75 8.32 7.58 3.48
C LYS A 75 8.09 6.15 2.95
N ILE A 76 8.13 5.98 1.63
CA ILE A 76 8.09 4.65 1.00
C ILE A 76 9.33 3.87 1.47
N ARG A 77 9.10 2.65 1.95
CA ARG A 77 10.14 1.71 2.33
C ARG A 77 9.96 0.48 1.45
N LEU A 78 11.04 0.08 0.80
CA LEU A 78 11.12 -1.16 0.05
C LEU A 78 12.05 -2.09 0.83
N ASP A 79 11.67 -3.35 0.93
CA ASP A 79 12.52 -4.34 1.59
C ASP A 79 13.73 -4.67 0.75
N VAL A 80 14.85 -4.86 1.43
CA VAL A 80 16.11 -5.34 0.87
C VAL A 80 16.12 -6.86 1.07
N VAL A 81 16.16 -7.61 -0.03
CA VAL A 81 16.18 -9.07 0.00
C VAL A 81 17.55 -9.55 -0.43
N ALA A 82 18.12 -10.54 0.27
CA ALA A 82 19.46 -11.07 -0.02
C ALA A 82 20.57 -9.99 -0.12
N ASN A 83 20.48 -8.94 0.72
CA ASN A 83 21.39 -7.79 0.74
C ASN A 83 21.40 -6.95 -0.56
N LYS A 84 20.38 -7.11 -1.41
CA LYS A 84 20.18 -6.36 -2.66
C LYS A 84 18.80 -5.70 -2.70
N LYS A 85 18.72 -4.58 -3.42
CA LYS A 85 17.47 -3.83 -3.61
C LYS A 85 17.05 -3.99 -5.06
N TYR A 86 16.01 -4.79 -5.31
CA TYR A 86 15.56 -5.11 -6.67
C TYR A 86 14.61 -4.07 -7.27
N LEU A 87 13.90 -3.34 -6.41
CA LEU A 87 12.88 -2.38 -6.81
C LEU A 87 13.22 -1.01 -6.23
N ASP A 88 12.89 0.04 -6.96
CA ASP A 88 12.94 1.40 -6.45
C ASP A 88 11.76 2.24 -6.95
N VAL A 89 11.50 3.36 -6.27
CA VAL A 89 10.45 4.30 -6.64
C VAL A 89 11.07 5.63 -7.02
N ASN A 90 10.71 6.11 -8.20
CA ASN A 90 11.04 7.46 -8.63
C ASN A 90 10.17 8.45 -7.84
N LYS A 91 10.79 9.34 -7.06
CA LYS A 91 10.06 10.29 -6.21
C LYS A 91 9.44 11.45 -7.00
N ASP A 92 9.93 11.69 -8.21
CA ASP A 92 9.48 12.79 -9.08
C ASP A 92 8.28 12.37 -9.92
N THR A 93 8.25 11.13 -10.42
CA THR A 93 7.15 10.57 -11.20
C THR A 93 6.20 9.68 -10.39
N GLY A 94 6.64 9.18 -9.24
CA GLY A 94 5.90 8.24 -8.40
C GLY A 94 5.75 6.84 -8.99
N GLU A 95 6.64 6.47 -9.90
CA GLU A 95 6.65 5.17 -10.58
C GLU A 95 7.57 4.18 -9.84
N LEU A 96 7.07 2.96 -9.67
CA LEU A 96 7.85 1.81 -9.22
C LEU A 96 8.55 1.18 -10.42
N TYR A 97 9.87 1.03 -10.36
CA TYR A 97 10.69 0.48 -11.43
C TYR A 97 11.69 -0.55 -10.90
N ILE A 98 12.26 -1.31 -11.83
CA ILE A 98 13.25 -2.37 -11.54
C ILE A 98 14.64 -1.76 -11.49
N LEU A 99 15.31 -1.92 -10.35
CA LEU A 99 16.67 -1.44 -10.14
C LEU A 99 17.71 -2.48 -10.58
N GLU A 100 17.46 -3.75 -10.31
CA GLU A 100 18.35 -4.86 -10.63
C GLU A 100 17.51 -6.07 -11.06
N ARG A 101 18.01 -6.85 -12.02
CA ARG A 101 17.32 -8.05 -12.51
C ARG A 101 16.96 -9.00 -11.36
N ILE A 102 15.71 -9.45 -11.35
CA ILE A 102 15.19 -10.37 -10.35
C ILE A 102 15.45 -11.81 -10.81
N ASP A 103 16.32 -12.51 -10.07
CA ASP A 103 16.59 -13.94 -10.24
C ASP A 103 16.00 -14.74 -9.08
N ARG A 104 15.14 -15.70 -9.39
CA ARG A 104 14.41 -16.52 -8.41
C ARG A 104 15.36 -17.31 -7.49
N GLU A 105 16.51 -17.74 -8.00
CA GLU A 105 17.51 -18.52 -7.29
C GLU A 105 18.13 -17.76 -6.11
N ASN A 106 18.28 -16.45 -6.26
CA ASN A 106 18.85 -15.58 -5.23
C ASN A 106 17.82 -15.21 -4.15
N LEU A 107 16.53 -15.20 -4.51
CA LEU A 107 15.43 -14.88 -3.59
C LEU A 107 14.93 -16.09 -2.80
N CYS A 108 14.82 -17.26 -3.44
CA CYS A 108 14.45 -18.52 -2.82
C CYS A 108 15.58 -19.56 -2.99
N PRO A 109 16.54 -19.64 -2.04
CA PRO A 109 17.65 -20.58 -2.11
C PRO A 109 17.22 -22.06 -1.98
N ILE A 110 15.97 -22.33 -1.60
CA ILE A 110 15.44 -23.67 -1.45
C ILE A 110 14.81 -24.14 -2.76
N LYS A 111 15.58 -24.89 -3.56
CA LYS A 111 15.01 -25.86 -4.52
C LYS A 111 14.58 -27.11 -3.75
N SER A 112 13.58 -27.02 -2.88
CA SER A 112 12.92 -28.23 -2.37
C SER A 112 11.81 -28.60 -3.34
N VAL A 113 12.00 -29.75 -3.95
CA VAL A 113 10.97 -30.49 -4.68
C VAL A 113 9.80 -30.73 -3.73
N THR A 114 8.77 -29.87 -3.71
CA THR A 114 7.44 -30.27 -3.24
C THR A 114 6.33 -29.35 -3.75
N THR A 115 5.35 -29.97 -4.42
CA THR A 115 3.93 -29.60 -4.54
C THR A 115 3.53 -28.43 -5.43
N CYS A 116 3.17 -28.77 -6.67
CA CYS A 116 2.02 -28.18 -7.34
C CYS A 116 0.75 -28.42 -6.50
N LEU A 117 0.44 -27.56 -5.52
CA LEU A 117 -0.86 -27.49 -4.83
C LEU A 117 -0.99 -26.19 -4.03
N SER A 118 -1.06 -25.04 -4.72
CA SER A 118 -1.80 -23.84 -4.26
C SER A 118 -1.82 -22.77 -5.37
N PRO A 119 -2.98 -22.15 -5.69
CA PRO A 119 -3.07 -21.08 -6.68
C PRO A 119 -2.68 -19.70 -6.14
N ARG A 120 -2.00 -19.61 -4.99
CA ARG A 120 -1.66 -18.31 -4.38
C ARG A 120 -0.29 -18.34 -3.72
N ALA A 121 0.75 -18.35 -4.54
CA ALA A 121 2.12 -18.05 -4.13
C ALA A 121 2.40 -16.56 -4.39
N LEU A 122 2.18 -15.73 -3.38
CA LEU A 122 2.68 -14.36 -3.34
C LEU A 122 3.64 -14.31 -2.14
N TRP A 123 4.93 -14.44 -2.45
CA TRP A 123 6.04 -13.99 -1.61
C TRP A 123 6.31 -14.71 -0.28
N HIS A 124 6.07 -16.02 -0.21
CA HIS A 124 6.75 -16.84 0.78
C HIS A 124 7.50 -17.96 0.05
N CYS A 125 8.83 -17.87 0.06
CA CYS A 125 9.57 -19.10 0.34
C CYS A 125 9.19 -19.50 1.79
#